data_AF-W9JQ88-F1
#
_entry.id   AF-W9JQ88-F1
#
_cell.length_a   1.000
_cell.length_b   1.000
_cell.length_c   1.000
_cell.angle_alpha   90.00
_cell.angle_beta   90.00
_cell.angle_gamma   90.00
#
_symmetry.space_group_name_H-M   'P 1'
#
loop_
_entity.id
_entity.type
_entity.pdbx_description
1 polymer ?
#
loop_
_entity_poly.entity_id
_entity_poly.type
_entity_poly.pdbx_seq_one_letter_code
_entity_poly.pdbx_strand_id
1 'polypeptide(L)'
;MNNIHTPLRSGPLLGISLDQDTYIPGDIITGHVYRQFHTISPDASLSICMFGRGRTIGVIGNNSQEYRGVFDLCYHPKIIFQGPLHIESSKHKHKWPFNVTLPKYVNTYTPLGPISHRMPPSYMLRKTKNMAAVIEYVIKTRLTMTVQGQTEVLEATFPFKVINMTPDSPIADFKVERHRHQCIVSSHRLIPGMQDVKVSWKDKIKQSLHGSKNPTLAFDLFVEVPKVVQLDNPTPIPLRLLVSPNWEETSDTIQDVAQDVKLVSVHVCIITITTIICHAGLQVTEGTEIDIGLGQAIKLRGEAIRIPFTADCQPIDIGEMINLRIGLQSTGFPQQWTSVQSEFTHSFQIYNVRVSHQLKWSVQGEIAGERFKETGTSDLLVLRPSDGREHSEQETNSQDVVLEAGERIPLRQDSSWIRPPAEEQLPSFSDAQREGSRVGMARS
;
A
#
# COMPACT_ATOMS: atom_id res chain seq x y z
N MET A 1 -8.99 23.58 11.59
CA MET A 1 -8.49 22.28 11.06
C MET A 1 -8.83 21.21 12.08
N ASN A 2 -9.90 20.45 11.87
CA ASN A 2 -10.22 19.35 12.80
C ASN A 2 -9.31 18.17 12.44
N ASN A 3 -8.36 17.84 13.31
CA ASN A 3 -7.53 16.66 13.16
C ASN A 3 -8.43 15.42 13.06
N ILE A 4 -8.29 14.68 11.96
CA ILE A 4 -9.08 13.47 11.68
C ILE A 4 -8.51 12.27 12.46
N HIS A 5 -7.23 12.35 12.84
CA HIS A 5 -6.51 11.38 13.67
C HIS A 5 -6.52 11.78 15.16
N THR A 6 -6.44 10.79 16.04
CA THR A 6 -6.31 10.95 17.48
C THR A 6 -4.87 11.33 17.83
N PRO A 7 -4.63 12.47 18.50
CA PRO A 7 -3.26 12.89 18.84
C PRO A 7 -2.67 12.05 19.98
N LEU A 8 -1.33 11.96 20.01
CA LEU A 8 -0.58 11.54 21.19
C LEU A 8 -0.85 12.52 22.33
N ARG A 9 -1.36 12.03 23.46
CA ARG A 9 -1.53 12.80 24.71
C ARG A 9 -0.90 11.99 25.82
N SER A 10 0.38 12.24 26.06
CA SER A 10 1.17 11.56 27.09
C SER A 10 2.06 12.58 27.78
N GLY A 11 2.09 12.58 29.11
CA GLY A 11 2.80 13.61 29.87
C GLY A 11 3.14 13.17 31.30
N PRO A 12 3.73 14.05 32.11
CA PRO A 12 4.15 13.71 33.47
C PRO A 12 2.96 13.50 34.42
N LEU A 13 1.81 14.14 34.17
CA LEU A 13 0.56 13.93 34.91
C LEU A 13 0.00 12.51 34.69
N LEU A 14 -0.02 12.06 33.44
CA LEU A 14 -0.35 10.68 33.08
C LEU A 14 0.22 10.43 31.69
N GLY A 15 0.90 9.30 31.51
CA GLY A 15 1.48 8.94 30.24
C GLY A 15 1.45 7.45 29.99
N ILE A 16 1.57 7.09 28.72
CA ILE A 16 1.68 5.71 28.24
C ILE A 16 3.04 5.58 27.55
N SER A 17 3.70 4.46 27.77
CA SER A 17 4.88 4.03 27.02
C SER A 17 4.64 2.61 26.53
N LEU A 18 4.78 2.39 25.22
CA LEU A 18 4.76 1.06 24.63
C LEU A 18 6.20 0.58 24.43
N ASP A 19 6.39 -0.74 24.42
CA ASP A 19 7.71 -1.32 24.16
C ASP A 19 8.06 -1.26 22.66
N GLN A 20 7.04 -1.25 21.79
CA GLN A 20 7.13 -1.07 20.34
C GLN A 20 6.01 -0.14 19.85
N ASP A 21 6.15 0.42 18.65
CA ASP A 21 5.15 1.32 18.05
C ASP A 21 4.40 0.69 16.86
N THR A 22 4.79 -0.51 16.43
CA THR A 22 4.26 -1.21 15.25
C THR A 22 3.95 -2.66 15.61
N TYR A 23 2.76 -3.12 15.24
CA TYR A 23 2.24 -4.45 15.58
C TYR A 23 1.55 -5.10 14.39
N ILE A 24 1.50 -6.44 14.36
CA ILE A 24 0.66 -7.22 13.45
C ILE A 24 -0.57 -7.77 14.18
N PRO A 25 -1.72 -7.96 13.49
CA PRO A 25 -2.90 -8.57 14.09
C PRO A 25 -2.58 -9.92 14.74
N GLY A 26 -2.90 -10.06 16.03
CA GLY A 26 -2.57 -11.22 16.87
C GLY A 26 -1.45 -10.97 17.89
N ASP A 27 -0.66 -9.91 17.72
CA ASP A 27 0.42 -9.59 18.65
C ASP A 27 -0.09 -9.24 20.06
N ILE A 28 0.77 -9.43 21.05
CA ILE A 28 0.57 -8.94 22.42
C ILE A 28 1.26 -7.59 22.53
N ILE A 29 0.47 -6.54 22.73
CA ILE A 29 0.99 -5.19 22.99
C ILE A 29 1.36 -5.11 24.47
N THR A 30 2.62 -4.83 24.74
CA THR A 30 3.17 -4.63 26.09
C THR A 30 3.64 -3.19 26.29
N GLY A 31 3.55 -2.75 27.53
CA GLY A 31 3.97 -1.41 27.91
C GLY A 31 3.61 -1.09 29.35
N HIS A 32 3.63 0.20 29.68
CA HIS A 32 3.22 0.67 30.99
C HIS A 32 2.57 2.05 30.94
N VAL A 33 1.63 2.26 31.86
CA VAL A 33 1.14 3.60 32.21
C VAL A 33 2.08 4.17 33.27
N TYR A 34 2.38 5.46 33.21
CA TYR A 34 3.21 6.12 34.22
C TYR A 34 2.63 7.45 34.69
N ARG A 35 3.01 7.83 35.92
CA ARG A 35 2.73 9.13 36.52
C ARG A 35 3.94 9.58 37.36
N GLN A 36 4.21 10.88 37.37
CA GLN A 36 5.34 11.48 38.11
C GLN A 36 4.92 12.45 39.21
N PHE A 37 3.66 12.86 39.24
CA PHE A 37 3.17 13.81 40.23
C PHE A 37 2.85 13.11 41.53
N HIS A 38 3.22 13.77 42.63
CA HIS A 38 2.82 13.36 43.97
C HIS A 38 1.31 13.15 44.03
N THR A 39 0.88 12.07 44.67
CA THR A 39 -0.52 11.68 44.70
C THR A 39 -0.80 10.90 45.97
N ILE A 40 -1.85 11.26 46.69
CA ILE A 40 -2.42 10.48 47.79
C ILE A 40 -3.91 10.39 47.51
N SER A 41 -4.39 9.17 47.28
CA SER A 41 -5.79 8.87 46.97
C SER A 41 -6.21 7.62 47.73
N PRO A 42 -7.23 7.67 48.61
CA PRO A 42 -7.70 6.49 49.34
C PRO A 42 -8.39 5.49 48.42
N ASP A 43 -8.95 5.95 47.30
CA ASP A 43 -9.52 5.13 46.25
C ASP A 43 -9.06 5.66 44.90
N ALA A 44 -8.57 4.77 44.04
CA ALA A 44 -8.16 5.09 42.69
C ALA A 44 -8.38 3.88 41.79
N SER A 45 -8.74 4.15 40.54
CA SER A 45 -8.91 3.14 39.51
C SER A 45 -8.20 3.58 38.24
N LEU A 46 -7.36 2.69 37.71
CA LEU A 46 -6.68 2.88 36.45
C LEU A 46 -7.15 1.83 35.45
N SER A 47 -7.70 2.29 34.33
CA SER A 47 -8.06 1.43 33.21
C SER A 47 -7.31 1.83 31.94
N ILE A 48 -7.04 0.83 31.12
CA ILE A 48 -6.62 0.99 29.72
C ILE A 48 -7.74 0.51 28.80
N CYS A 49 -7.75 1.02 27.59
CA CYS A 49 -8.64 0.60 26.53
C CYS A 49 -7.88 0.67 25.22
N MET A 50 -7.69 -0.48 24.58
CA MET A 50 -7.28 -0.51 23.17
C MET A 50 -8.52 -0.36 22.31
N PHE A 51 -8.48 0.56 21.36
CA PHE A 51 -9.53 0.66 20.34
C PHE A 51 -8.93 0.94 18.97
N GLY A 52 -9.57 0.36 17.95
CA GLY A 52 -9.29 0.61 16.54
C GLY A 52 -10.51 1.27 15.92
N ARG A 53 -10.31 2.24 15.03
CA ARG A 53 -11.40 2.97 14.39
C ARG A 53 -10.98 3.44 13.01
N GLY A 54 -11.93 3.44 12.08
CA GLY A 54 -11.79 4.22 10.87
C GLY A 54 -12.72 5.43 10.84
N ARG A 55 -12.24 6.52 10.23
CA ARG A 55 -13.03 7.72 9.94
C ARG A 55 -12.83 8.12 8.49
N THR A 56 -13.92 8.48 7.82
CA THR A 56 -13.90 8.96 6.44
C THR A 56 -14.64 10.30 6.34
N ILE A 57 -14.18 11.16 5.45
CA ILE A 57 -14.86 12.37 5.03
C ILE A 57 -14.86 12.36 3.50
N GLY A 58 -16.04 12.50 2.88
CA GLY A 58 -16.18 12.65 1.43
C GLY A 58 -17.00 13.88 1.10
N VAL A 59 -16.62 14.63 0.07
CA VAL A 59 -17.33 15.82 -0.41
C VAL A 59 -17.94 15.49 -1.76
N ILE A 60 -19.26 15.66 -1.89
CA ILE A 60 -19.99 15.32 -3.12
C ILE A 60 -20.80 16.53 -3.61
N GLY A 61 -20.77 16.74 -4.93
CA GLY A 61 -21.56 17.75 -5.62
C GLY A 61 -21.00 19.18 -5.53
N ASN A 62 -21.54 20.08 -6.36
CA ASN A 62 -21.10 21.47 -6.47
C ASN A 62 -21.32 22.29 -5.17
N ASN A 63 -22.26 21.86 -4.32
CA ASN A 63 -22.55 22.50 -3.04
C ASN A 63 -21.58 22.09 -1.91
N SER A 64 -20.55 21.29 -2.22
CA SER A 64 -19.54 20.83 -1.25
C SER A 64 -20.12 20.13 -0.02
N GLN A 65 -21.14 19.27 -0.22
CA GLN A 65 -21.77 18.57 0.88
C GLN A 65 -20.80 17.52 1.47
N GLU A 66 -20.45 17.68 2.76
CA GLU A 66 -19.57 16.74 3.46
C GLU A 66 -20.37 15.56 4.05
N TYR A 67 -19.91 14.34 3.76
CA TYR A 67 -20.38 13.08 4.34
C TYR A 67 -19.30 12.50 5.23
N ARG A 68 -19.68 12.04 6.43
CA ARG A 68 -18.74 11.51 7.42
C ARG A 68 -19.11 10.07 7.76
N GLY A 69 -18.13 9.17 7.72
CA GLY A 69 -18.25 7.79 8.18
C GLY A 69 -17.39 7.55 9.41
N VAL A 70 -17.90 6.80 10.37
CA VAL A 70 -17.14 6.29 11.52
C VAL A 70 -17.52 4.83 11.73
N PHE A 71 -16.53 3.97 11.91
CA PHE A 71 -16.73 2.56 12.23
C PHE A 71 -15.67 2.11 13.22
N ASP A 72 -16.09 1.41 14.27
CA ASP A 72 -15.21 0.85 15.28
C ASP A 72 -14.73 -0.54 14.85
N LEU A 73 -13.43 -0.78 14.96
CA LEU A 73 -12.78 -2.02 14.56
C LEU A 73 -12.61 -2.97 15.76
N CYS A 74 -12.21 -2.42 16.90
CA CYS A 74 -12.14 -3.14 18.16
C CYS A 74 -12.28 -2.22 19.35
N TYR A 75 -12.65 -2.80 20.48
CA TYR A 75 -12.76 -2.11 21.77
C TYR A 75 -12.48 -3.12 22.89
N HIS A 76 -11.38 -2.93 23.63
CA HIS A 76 -10.91 -3.85 24.67
C HIS A 76 -10.52 -3.09 25.93
N PRO A 77 -11.50 -2.82 26.83
CA PRO A 77 -11.23 -2.18 28.11
C PRO A 77 -10.66 -3.19 29.13
N LYS A 78 -9.74 -2.74 29.97
CA LYS A 78 -9.12 -3.53 31.05
C LYS A 78 -8.74 -2.64 32.22
N ILE A 79 -9.15 -3.01 33.42
CA ILE A 79 -8.68 -2.37 34.66
C ILE A 79 -7.31 -2.97 34.98
N ILE A 80 -6.30 -2.11 35.20
CA ILE A 80 -4.92 -2.52 35.51
C ILE A 80 -4.50 -2.17 36.93
N PHE A 81 -5.27 -1.34 37.62
CA PHE A 81 -5.10 -1.05 39.04
C PHE A 81 -6.41 -0.58 39.67
N GLN A 82 -6.65 -1.02 40.90
CA GLN A 82 -7.76 -0.57 41.74
C GLN A 82 -7.33 -0.60 43.21
N GLY A 83 -7.59 0.49 43.93
CA GLY A 83 -7.31 0.62 45.36
C GLY A 83 -6.57 1.91 45.73
N PRO A 84 -6.05 2.00 46.97
CA PRO A 84 -5.36 3.18 47.45
C PRO A 84 -4.08 3.47 46.65
N LEU A 85 -3.89 4.72 46.24
CA LEU A 85 -2.75 5.18 45.47
C LEU A 85 -1.92 6.19 46.26
N HIS A 86 -0.66 5.84 46.51
CA HIS A 86 0.35 6.74 47.03
C HIS A 86 1.54 6.82 46.07
N ILE A 87 1.79 8.01 45.52
CA ILE A 87 2.97 8.32 44.70
C ILE A 87 3.72 9.41 45.44
N GLU A 88 4.93 9.10 45.89
CA GLU A 88 5.80 10.06 46.57
C GLU A 88 6.33 11.11 45.57
N SER A 89 6.59 12.32 46.08
CA SER A 89 7.26 13.37 45.30
C SER A 89 8.72 12.98 45.07
N SER A 90 8.96 12.18 44.03
CA SER A 90 10.30 11.71 43.66
C SER A 90 10.57 11.96 42.18
N LYS A 91 11.85 11.92 41.78
CA LYS A 91 12.23 11.93 40.36
C LYS A 91 11.81 10.66 39.61
N HIS A 92 11.31 9.63 40.32
CA HIS A 92 10.98 8.35 39.74
C HIS A 92 9.53 8.31 39.26
N LYS A 93 9.32 7.71 38.09
CA LYS A 93 7.97 7.50 37.55
C LYS A 93 7.35 6.30 38.27
N HIS A 94 6.18 6.46 38.86
CA HIS A 94 5.37 5.31 39.23
C HIS A 94 4.83 4.66 37.96
N LYS A 95 4.86 3.34 37.87
CA LYS A 95 4.55 2.60 36.64
C LYS A 95 3.57 1.46 36.92
N TRP A 96 2.60 1.31 36.03
CA TRP A 96 1.68 0.17 36.00
C TRP A 96 1.86 -0.56 34.67
N PRO A 97 2.45 -1.77 34.67
CA PRO A 97 2.60 -2.55 33.45
C PRO A 97 1.25 -3.03 32.95
N PHE A 98 1.12 -3.21 31.64
CA PHE A 98 -0.04 -3.83 31.03
C PHE A 98 0.34 -4.71 29.84
N ASN A 99 -0.59 -5.60 29.51
CA ASN A 99 -0.62 -6.30 28.23
C ASN A 99 -2.05 -6.32 27.68
N VAL A 100 -2.16 -6.25 26.36
CA VAL A 100 -3.42 -6.37 25.61
C VAL A 100 -3.15 -7.05 24.28
N THR A 101 -3.98 -8.02 23.90
CA THR A 101 -3.86 -8.72 22.62
C THR A 101 -4.54 -7.91 21.52
N LEU A 102 -3.81 -7.62 20.44
CA LEU A 102 -4.38 -7.04 19.22
C LEU A 102 -5.19 -8.13 18.49
N PRO A 103 -6.50 -7.95 18.25
CA PRO A 103 -7.31 -8.96 17.59
C PRO A 103 -6.80 -9.26 16.19
N LYS A 104 -6.84 -10.55 15.81
CA LYS A 104 -6.62 -10.96 14.42
C LYS A 104 -7.73 -10.45 13.49
N TYR A 105 -8.94 -10.30 14.04
CA TYR A 105 -10.15 -9.95 13.29
C TYR A 105 -10.91 -8.77 13.90
N VAL A 106 -11.64 -8.04 13.07
CA VAL A 106 -12.56 -6.96 13.44
C VAL A 106 -13.74 -7.53 14.24
N ASN A 107 -14.23 -6.79 15.24
CA ASN A 107 -15.37 -7.19 16.05
C ASN A 107 -16.65 -7.38 15.20
N THR A 108 -17.31 -8.53 15.31
CA THR A 108 -18.45 -8.99 14.49
C THR A 108 -19.80 -8.31 14.80
N TYR A 109 -19.83 -7.20 15.54
CA TYR A 109 -21.09 -6.49 15.85
C TYR A 109 -21.52 -5.48 14.77
N THR A 110 -20.82 -5.43 13.64
CA THR A 110 -21.29 -4.67 12.46
C THR A 110 -22.41 -5.45 11.74
N PRO A 111 -23.57 -4.85 11.43
CA PRO A 111 -24.77 -5.54 10.91
C PRO A 111 -24.64 -6.17 9.50
N LEU A 112 -23.44 -6.27 8.93
CA LEU A 112 -23.23 -6.47 7.50
C LEU A 112 -22.13 -7.51 7.22
N GLY A 113 -22.52 -8.78 7.34
CA GLY A 113 -22.05 -9.92 6.52
C GLY A 113 -20.57 -10.39 6.59
N PRO A 114 -20.27 -11.58 6.03
CA PRO A 114 -19.00 -12.27 6.23
C PRO A 114 -18.00 -11.88 5.14
N ILE A 115 -17.24 -10.81 5.39
CA ILE A 115 -15.95 -10.60 4.71
C ILE A 115 -14.90 -11.18 5.66
N SER A 116 -13.84 -11.82 5.18
CA SER A 116 -12.73 -12.24 6.06
C SER A 116 -12.18 -11.03 6.79
N HIS A 117 -12.67 -10.78 7.99
CA HIS A 117 -12.52 -9.52 8.70
C HIS A 117 -11.16 -9.42 9.38
N ARG A 118 -10.05 -9.76 8.70
CA ARG A 118 -8.72 -9.47 9.27
C ARG A 118 -8.63 -7.98 9.58
N MET A 119 -8.00 -7.64 10.70
CA MET A 119 -7.78 -6.24 11.05
C MET A 119 -7.07 -5.51 9.90
N PRO A 120 -7.56 -4.33 9.47
CA PRO A 120 -6.90 -3.57 8.41
C PRO A 120 -5.58 -2.96 8.91
N PRO A 121 -4.65 -2.65 7.99
CA PRO A 121 -3.47 -1.88 8.37
C PRO A 121 -3.87 -0.47 8.82
N SER A 122 -3.04 0.17 9.63
CA SER A 122 -3.12 1.62 9.83
C SER A 122 -2.98 2.30 8.48
N TYR A 123 -3.86 3.25 8.21
CA TYR A 123 -3.91 3.95 6.92
C TYR A 123 -4.27 5.41 7.13
N MET A 124 -3.66 6.30 6.35
CA MET A 124 -4.02 7.71 6.34
C MET A 124 -3.97 8.25 4.92
N LEU A 125 -5.11 8.70 4.43
CA LEU A 125 -5.21 9.64 3.33
C LEU A 125 -5.38 11.04 3.95
N ARG A 126 -4.33 11.85 3.86
CA ARG A 126 -4.36 13.26 4.29
C ARG A 126 -5.52 13.98 3.60
N LYS A 127 -6.16 14.92 4.32
CA LYS A 127 -7.34 15.63 3.81
C LYS A 127 -7.02 16.33 2.48
N THR A 128 -7.61 15.84 1.40
CA THR A 128 -7.67 16.50 0.10
C THR A 128 -8.85 17.48 0.10
N LYS A 129 -9.05 18.17 -1.03
CA LYS A 129 -10.24 19.02 -1.20
C LYS A 129 -11.54 18.22 -1.05
N ASN A 130 -11.56 16.96 -1.51
CA ASN A 130 -12.79 16.18 -1.62
C ASN A 130 -12.85 15.00 -0.65
N MET A 131 -11.75 14.62 -0.01
CA MET A 131 -11.70 13.37 0.72
C MET A 131 -10.69 13.37 1.87
N ALA A 132 -11.01 12.61 2.91
CA ALA A 132 -10.04 12.14 3.88
C ALA A 132 -10.42 10.74 4.36
N ALA A 133 -9.44 9.91 4.66
CA ALA A 133 -9.66 8.60 5.24
C ALA A 133 -8.57 8.32 6.27
N VAL A 134 -8.94 7.80 7.44
CA VAL A 134 -7.98 7.32 8.44
C VAL A 134 -8.47 5.99 8.98
N ILE A 135 -7.53 5.08 9.22
CA ILE A 135 -7.67 3.87 10.00
C ILE A 135 -6.59 3.94 11.06
N GLU A 136 -6.99 4.04 12.32
CA GLU A 136 -6.08 4.26 13.44
C GLU A 136 -6.34 3.30 14.58
N TYR A 137 -5.28 3.06 15.36
CA TYR A 137 -5.30 2.24 16.56
C TYR A 137 -4.64 3.00 17.70
N VAL A 138 -5.30 2.98 18.85
CA VAL A 138 -4.93 3.82 19.99
C VAL A 138 -5.11 3.03 21.28
N ILE A 139 -4.14 3.17 22.19
CA ILE A 139 -4.33 2.85 23.60
C ILE A 139 -4.72 4.13 24.32
N LYS A 140 -5.89 4.11 24.97
CA LYS A 140 -6.34 5.15 25.89
C LYS A 140 -6.24 4.64 27.31
N THR A 141 -5.80 5.47 28.24
CA THR A 141 -5.84 5.18 29.67
C THR A 141 -6.67 6.24 30.38
N ARG A 142 -7.37 5.83 31.43
CA ARG A 142 -8.14 6.71 32.32
C ARG A 142 -7.80 6.37 33.76
N LEU A 143 -7.28 7.36 34.48
CA LEU A 143 -7.03 7.31 35.93
C LEU A 143 -8.11 8.14 36.62
N THR A 144 -8.90 7.49 37.47
CA THR A 144 -9.88 8.12 38.34
C THR A 144 -9.37 8.05 39.77
N MET A 145 -9.37 9.15 40.50
CA MET A 145 -8.82 9.27 41.84
C MET A 145 -9.72 10.12 42.73
N THR A 146 -9.71 9.89 44.03
CA THR A 146 -10.32 10.78 45.03
C THR A 146 -9.24 11.59 45.73
N VAL A 147 -9.17 12.90 45.46
CA VAL A 147 -8.22 13.82 46.07
C VAL A 147 -8.99 14.87 46.86
N GLN A 148 -8.72 14.98 48.17
CA GLN A 148 -9.41 15.93 49.06
C GLN A 148 -10.95 15.82 49.02
N GLY A 149 -11.48 14.60 48.86
CA GLY A 149 -12.91 14.34 48.76
C GLY A 149 -13.54 14.66 47.40
N GLN A 150 -12.75 15.08 46.40
CA GLN A 150 -13.20 15.33 45.03
C GLN A 150 -12.68 14.25 44.08
N THR A 151 -13.49 13.91 43.07
CA THR A 151 -13.07 12.97 42.03
C THR A 151 -12.28 13.69 40.94
N GLU A 152 -11.01 13.34 40.78
CA GLU A 152 -10.15 13.78 39.69
C GLU A 152 -10.10 12.69 38.61
N VAL A 153 -10.17 13.09 37.33
CA VAL A 153 -10.07 12.18 36.18
C VAL A 153 -8.98 12.68 35.25
N LEU A 154 -8.02 11.81 34.96
CA LEU A 154 -6.93 12.05 34.03
C LEU A 154 -6.95 11.04 32.89
N GLU A 155 -6.61 11.48 31.70
CA GLU A 155 -6.58 10.64 30.51
C GLU A 155 -5.28 10.83 29.73
N ALA A 156 -4.81 9.74 29.13
CA ALA A 156 -3.71 9.76 28.16
C ALA A 156 -4.04 8.85 26.97
N THR A 157 -3.50 9.19 25.80
CA THR A 157 -3.70 8.46 24.55
C THR A 157 -2.37 8.23 23.85
N PHE A 158 -2.16 7.04 23.32
CA PHE A 158 -0.97 6.65 22.60
C PHE A 158 -1.35 5.92 21.29
N PRO A 159 -1.18 6.53 20.11
CA PRO A 159 -1.40 5.87 18.84
C PRO A 159 -0.28 4.87 18.54
N PHE A 160 -0.61 3.79 17.84
CA PHE A 160 0.36 2.81 17.33
C PHE A 160 0.00 2.38 15.91
N LYS A 161 0.97 1.81 15.20
CA LYS A 161 0.82 1.36 13.81
C LYS A 161 0.46 -0.12 13.78
N VAL A 162 -0.54 -0.47 12.98
CA VAL A 162 -0.85 -1.85 12.62
C VAL A 162 -0.40 -2.07 11.19
N ILE A 163 0.38 -3.12 10.96
CA ILE A 163 0.75 -3.58 9.62
C ILE A 163 0.23 -5.00 9.42
N ASN A 164 -0.01 -5.38 8.18
CA ASN A 164 -0.47 -6.73 7.89
C ASN A 164 0.65 -7.47 7.19
N MET A 165 1.02 -8.62 7.74
CA MET A 165 1.95 -9.57 7.13
C MET A 165 1.21 -10.82 6.65
N THR A 166 1.83 -11.55 5.73
CA THR A 166 1.38 -12.88 5.31
C THR A 166 2.37 -13.94 5.77
N PRO A 167 1.93 -15.11 6.26
CA PRO A 167 2.84 -16.20 6.59
C PRO A 167 3.46 -16.85 5.34
N ASP A 168 2.91 -16.57 4.16
CA ASP A 168 3.38 -17.17 2.91
C ASP A 168 4.80 -16.70 2.56
N SER A 169 5.54 -17.56 1.87
CA SER A 169 6.85 -17.21 1.30
C SER A 169 6.73 -16.03 0.32
N PRO A 170 7.79 -15.22 0.14
CA PRO A 170 7.77 -14.13 -0.82
C PRO A 170 7.43 -14.63 -2.23
N ILE A 171 6.63 -13.85 -2.96
CA ILE A 171 6.28 -14.19 -4.35
C ILE A 171 7.52 -14.23 -5.23
N ALA A 172 7.54 -15.18 -6.17
CA ALA A 172 8.55 -15.24 -7.22
C ALA A 172 8.01 -14.69 -8.57
N ASP A 173 6.69 -14.78 -8.79
CA ASP A 173 6.04 -14.34 -10.02
C ASP A 173 5.36 -12.97 -9.83
N PHE A 174 5.89 -11.95 -10.50
CA PHE A 174 5.37 -10.58 -10.53
C PHE A 174 4.25 -10.37 -11.58
N LYS A 175 3.89 -11.43 -12.32
CA LYS A 175 2.91 -11.43 -13.42
C LYS A 175 3.17 -10.31 -14.42
N VAL A 176 4.37 -10.28 -14.97
CA VAL A 176 4.85 -9.21 -15.84
C VAL A 176 3.96 -9.09 -17.09
N GLU A 177 3.47 -7.88 -17.37
CA GLU A 177 2.69 -7.52 -18.56
C GLU A 177 3.55 -6.73 -19.54
N ARG A 178 3.46 -7.05 -20.84
CA ARG A 178 4.20 -6.40 -21.91
C ARG A 178 3.32 -5.42 -22.68
N HIS A 179 3.73 -4.16 -22.75
CA HIS A 179 3.10 -3.09 -23.53
C HIS A 179 3.92 -2.79 -24.78
N ARG A 180 3.26 -2.73 -25.94
CA ARG A 180 3.87 -2.42 -27.25
C ARG A 180 3.56 -0.98 -27.65
N HIS A 181 4.58 -0.24 -28.02
CA HIS A 181 4.48 1.13 -28.52
C HIS A 181 5.16 1.24 -29.89
N GLN A 182 4.41 1.61 -30.92
CA GLN A 182 4.96 1.85 -32.25
C GLN A 182 5.59 3.24 -32.31
N CYS A 183 6.87 3.29 -32.68
CA CYS A 183 7.67 4.51 -32.71
C CYS A 183 8.32 4.69 -34.08
N ILE A 184 8.54 5.96 -34.44
CA ILE A 184 9.21 6.34 -35.68
C ILE A 184 10.22 7.45 -35.39
N VAL A 185 11.44 7.29 -35.90
CA VAL A 185 12.50 8.30 -35.83
C VAL A 185 13.03 8.57 -37.24
N SER A 186 13.27 9.83 -37.60
CA SER A 186 13.82 10.20 -38.89
C SER A 186 15.06 11.08 -38.74
N SER A 187 16.21 10.62 -39.20
CA SER A 187 17.49 11.33 -39.06
C SER A 187 18.53 10.83 -40.05
N HIS A 188 19.29 11.75 -40.64
CA HIS A 188 20.46 11.39 -41.46
C HIS A 188 21.54 10.63 -40.66
N ARG A 189 21.57 10.77 -39.33
CA ARG A 189 22.52 10.07 -38.45
C ARG A 189 22.22 8.57 -38.30
N LEU A 190 21.08 8.11 -38.82
CA LEU A 190 20.75 6.69 -38.90
C LEU A 190 21.63 5.95 -39.92
N ILE A 191 22.23 6.68 -40.88
CA ILE A 191 23.11 6.13 -41.91
C ILE A 191 24.47 5.77 -41.28
N PRO A 192 24.99 4.56 -41.49
CA PRO A 192 26.33 4.17 -41.04
C PRO A 192 27.40 5.16 -41.50
N GLY A 193 28.24 5.64 -40.57
CA GLY A 193 29.30 6.62 -40.84
C GLY A 193 28.87 8.08 -40.69
N MET A 194 27.58 8.37 -40.47
CA MET A 194 27.07 9.73 -40.25
C MET A 194 26.70 10.01 -38.78
N GLN A 195 27.00 9.10 -37.84
CA GLN A 195 26.53 9.20 -36.45
C GLN A 195 27.04 10.45 -35.71
N ASP A 196 28.28 10.88 -35.97
CA ASP A 196 28.94 12.00 -35.28
C ASP A 196 28.83 13.35 -36.02
N VAL A 197 28.10 13.40 -37.14
CA VAL A 197 27.98 14.62 -37.93
C VAL A 197 27.19 15.67 -37.13
N LYS A 198 27.88 16.72 -36.67
CA LYS A 198 27.26 17.93 -36.09
C LYS A 198 26.60 18.74 -37.20
N VAL A 199 25.38 18.38 -37.56
CA VAL A 199 24.59 19.17 -38.52
C VAL A 199 24.17 20.46 -37.85
N SER A 200 24.73 21.57 -38.34
CA SER A 200 24.37 22.92 -37.92
C SER A 200 22.89 23.18 -38.23
N TRP A 201 22.23 24.05 -37.46
CA TRP A 201 20.88 24.53 -37.81
C TRP A 201 20.80 25.08 -39.24
N LYS A 202 21.90 25.66 -39.75
CA LYS A 202 22.00 26.13 -41.14
C LYS A 202 21.99 24.99 -42.16
N ASP A 203 22.51 23.82 -41.78
CA ASP A 203 22.54 22.64 -42.63
C ASP A 203 21.20 21.89 -42.62
N LYS A 204 20.48 21.87 -41.48
CA LYS A 204 19.09 21.36 -41.42
C LYS A 204 18.15 22.12 -42.39
N ILE A 205 18.28 23.46 -42.45
CA ILE A 205 17.47 24.31 -43.34
C ILE A 205 17.89 24.15 -44.82
N LYS A 206 19.19 24.01 -45.10
CA LYS A 206 19.68 23.73 -46.46
C LYS A 206 19.27 22.33 -46.95
N GLN A 207 19.26 21.33 -46.07
CA GLN A 207 18.83 19.97 -46.41
C GLN A 207 17.33 19.89 -46.71
N SER A 208 16.48 20.67 -46.01
CA SER A 208 15.05 20.78 -46.35
C SER A 208 14.77 21.44 -47.70
N LEU A 209 15.73 22.18 -48.26
CA LEU A 209 15.62 22.85 -49.56
C LEU A 209 16.19 22.02 -50.72
N HIS A 210 16.98 20.97 -50.46
CA HIS A 210 17.66 20.15 -51.49
C HIS A 210 17.06 18.75 -51.70
N GLY A 211 15.85 18.47 -51.20
CA GLY A 211 15.07 17.28 -51.61
C GLY A 211 15.56 15.92 -51.11
N SER A 212 16.59 15.86 -50.26
CA SER A 212 17.02 14.60 -49.63
C SER A 212 16.13 14.32 -48.41
N LYS A 213 15.19 13.39 -48.57
CA LYS A 213 14.35 12.88 -47.48
C LYS A 213 15.24 12.14 -46.49
N ASN A 214 15.26 12.56 -45.22
CA ASN A 214 15.97 11.83 -44.16
C ASN A 214 15.46 10.39 -44.10
N PRO A 215 16.34 9.39 -43.90
CA PRO A 215 15.88 8.03 -43.69
C PRO A 215 15.06 7.94 -42.41
N THR A 216 14.09 7.05 -42.42
CA THR A 216 13.13 6.83 -41.36
C THR A 216 13.30 5.41 -40.82
N LEU A 217 13.45 5.28 -39.51
CA LEU A 217 13.45 4.02 -38.77
C LEU A 217 12.11 3.86 -38.06
N ALA A 218 11.43 2.76 -38.34
CA ALA A 218 10.24 2.32 -37.60
C ALA A 218 10.63 1.20 -36.64
N PHE A 219 10.11 1.23 -35.42
CA PHE A 219 10.39 0.23 -34.39
C PHE A 219 9.29 0.15 -33.35
N ASP A 220 9.25 -0.97 -32.65
CA ASP A 220 8.43 -1.17 -31.46
C ASP A 220 9.28 -1.03 -30.20
N LEU A 221 8.84 -0.17 -29.28
CA LEU A 221 9.30 -0.19 -27.90
C LEU A 221 8.38 -1.11 -27.09
N PHE A 222 8.96 -2.16 -26.51
CA PHE A 222 8.30 -3.01 -25.53
C PHE A 222 8.68 -2.55 -24.12
N VAL A 223 7.66 -2.28 -23.30
CA VAL A 223 7.80 -1.97 -21.88
C VAL A 223 7.13 -3.06 -21.08
N GLU A 224 7.90 -3.81 -20.31
CA GLU A 224 7.39 -4.85 -19.43
C GLU A 224 7.34 -4.38 -17.99
N VAL A 225 6.16 -4.47 -17.38
CA VAL A 225 5.88 -3.96 -16.04
C VAL A 225 5.21 -5.02 -15.15
N PRO A 226 5.39 -4.98 -13.83
CA PRO A 226 4.76 -5.94 -12.93
C PRO A 226 3.24 -5.67 -12.80
N LYS A 227 2.44 -6.73 -12.68
CA LYS A 227 1.02 -6.63 -12.28
C LYS A 227 0.82 -6.93 -10.81
N VAL A 228 1.78 -7.61 -10.20
CA VAL A 228 1.79 -7.93 -8.78
C VAL A 228 3.15 -7.54 -8.21
N VAL A 229 3.14 -6.80 -7.12
CA VAL A 229 4.33 -6.50 -6.32
C VAL A 229 4.06 -6.84 -4.88
N GLN A 230 5.09 -7.24 -4.14
CA GLN A 230 4.97 -7.53 -2.72
C GLN A 230 5.91 -6.61 -1.95
N LEU A 231 5.38 -5.97 -0.91
CA LEU A 231 6.19 -5.14 -0.01
C LEU A 231 7.28 -5.97 0.67
N ASP A 232 8.46 -5.39 0.82
CA ASP A 232 9.64 -6.01 1.45
C ASP A 232 10.06 -7.34 0.79
N ASN A 233 9.67 -7.58 -0.47
CA ASN A 233 10.13 -8.75 -1.21
C ASN A 233 11.66 -8.65 -1.47
N PRO A 234 12.42 -9.73 -1.22
CA PRO A 234 13.87 -9.74 -1.43
C PRO A 234 14.26 -9.77 -2.92
N THR A 235 13.35 -10.10 -3.83
CA THR A 235 13.59 -10.12 -5.27
C THR A 235 13.30 -8.73 -5.85
N PRO A 236 14.20 -8.15 -6.67
CA PRO A 236 13.93 -6.90 -7.36
C PRO A 236 12.66 -6.96 -8.21
N ILE A 237 11.90 -5.88 -8.21
CA ILE A 237 10.72 -5.70 -9.06
C ILE A 237 11.21 -5.56 -10.51
N PRO A 238 10.77 -6.43 -11.43
CA PRO A 238 11.22 -6.38 -12.82
C PRO A 238 10.65 -5.17 -13.54
N LEU A 239 11.49 -4.47 -14.30
CA LEU A 239 11.06 -3.41 -15.22
C LEU A 239 11.92 -3.50 -16.47
N ARG A 240 11.35 -4.04 -17.57
CA ARG A 240 12.16 -4.43 -18.71
C ARG A 240 11.84 -3.66 -19.96
N LEU A 241 12.90 -3.33 -20.72
CA LEU A 241 12.79 -2.61 -21.98
C LEU A 241 13.42 -3.41 -23.12
N LEU A 242 12.77 -3.38 -24.29
CA LEU A 242 13.31 -3.94 -25.53
C LEU A 242 12.87 -3.05 -26.69
N VAL A 243 13.77 -2.83 -27.64
CA VAL A 243 13.42 -2.24 -28.93
C VAL A 243 13.54 -3.29 -30.01
N SER A 244 12.47 -3.49 -30.77
CA SER A 244 12.46 -4.34 -31.95
C SER A 244 12.27 -3.49 -33.20
N PRO A 245 13.19 -3.52 -34.17
CA PRO A 245 12.98 -2.82 -35.44
C PRO A 245 11.78 -3.38 -36.21
N ASN A 246 11.08 -2.50 -36.91
CA ASN A 246 10.10 -2.86 -37.94
C ASN A 246 10.72 -2.58 -39.31
N TRP A 247 11.32 -3.61 -39.90
CA TRP A 247 12.06 -3.48 -41.15
C TRP A 247 11.17 -3.23 -42.37
N GLU A 248 9.89 -3.58 -42.33
CA GLU A 248 8.95 -3.37 -43.44
C GLU A 248 8.61 -1.88 -43.61
N GLU A 249 8.57 -1.14 -42.50
CA GLU A 249 8.26 0.30 -42.48
C GLU A 249 9.51 1.19 -42.40
N THR A 250 10.69 0.57 -42.28
CA THR A 250 11.98 1.27 -42.24
C THR A 250 12.47 1.57 -43.66
N SER A 251 13.13 2.71 -43.85
CA SER A 251 13.69 3.09 -45.15
C SER A 251 14.77 2.10 -45.61
N ASP A 252 14.70 1.69 -46.87
CA ASP A 252 15.61 0.72 -47.51
C ASP A 252 17.11 1.00 -47.27
N THR A 253 17.49 2.28 -47.18
CA THR A 253 18.88 2.71 -46.96
C THR A 253 19.46 2.34 -45.60
N ILE A 254 18.61 2.03 -44.62
CA ILE A 254 18.99 1.65 -43.25
C ILE A 254 18.30 0.35 -42.81
N GLN A 255 17.72 -0.40 -43.75
CA GLN A 255 17.13 -1.70 -43.48
C GLN A 255 18.22 -2.66 -42.96
N ASP A 256 17.92 -3.42 -41.92
CA ASP A 256 18.84 -4.32 -41.21
C ASP A 256 20.08 -3.65 -40.57
N VAL A 257 20.06 -2.32 -40.40
CA VAL A 257 21.13 -1.59 -39.70
C VAL A 257 20.79 -1.47 -38.22
N ALA A 258 21.52 -2.20 -37.37
CA ALA A 258 21.40 -2.09 -35.92
C ALA A 258 21.73 -0.67 -35.43
N GLN A 259 20.88 -0.14 -34.54
CA GLN A 259 21.01 1.21 -34.00
C GLN A 259 21.35 1.18 -32.50
N ASP A 260 22.13 2.17 -32.04
CA ASP A 260 22.40 2.37 -30.61
C ASP A 260 21.21 3.11 -29.97
N VAL A 261 20.49 2.41 -29.09
CA VAL A 261 19.35 2.97 -28.36
C VAL A 261 19.80 3.34 -26.95
N LYS A 262 19.86 4.64 -26.67
CA LYS A 262 20.23 5.15 -25.35
C LYS A 262 18.99 5.44 -24.53
N LEU A 263 18.96 4.96 -23.29
CA LEU A 263 17.95 5.36 -22.34
C LEU A 263 18.28 6.76 -21.79
N VAL A 264 17.36 7.70 -21.96
CA VAL A 264 17.51 9.09 -21.51
C VAL A 264 16.91 9.26 -20.11
N SER A 265 15.68 8.79 -19.92
CA SER A 265 15.01 8.84 -18.62
C SER A 265 13.95 7.76 -18.51
N VAL A 266 13.72 7.29 -17.28
CA VAL A 266 12.57 6.45 -16.95
C VAL A 266 11.97 6.96 -15.65
N HIS A 267 10.66 7.17 -15.68
CA HIS A 267 9.86 7.55 -14.54
C HIS A 267 8.81 6.48 -14.31
N VAL A 268 8.67 6.03 -13.07
CA VAL A 268 7.64 5.07 -12.67
C VAL A 268 7.00 5.58 -11.40
N CYS A 269 5.68 5.61 -11.39
CA CYS A 269 4.89 6.02 -10.25
C CYS A 269 3.89 4.91 -9.91
N ILE A 270 3.65 4.71 -8.62
CA ILE A 270 2.49 3.96 -8.14
C ILE A 270 1.40 4.97 -7.77
N ILE A 271 0.26 4.86 -8.41
CA ILE A 271 -0.94 5.63 -8.07
C ILE A 271 -1.73 4.84 -7.04
N THR A 272 -1.77 5.34 -5.80
CA THR A 272 -2.62 4.79 -4.74
C THR A 272 -4.02 5.38 -4.87
N ILE A 273 -4.98 4.54 -5.21
CA ILE A 273 -6.38 4.90 -5.40
C ILE A 273 -7.14 4.51 -4.14
N THR A 274 -7.65 5.51 -3.43
CA THR A 274 -8.54 5.32 -2.29
C THR A 274 -9.96 5.62 -2.70
N THR A 275 -10.85 4.66 -2.52
CA THR A 275 -12.29 4.83 -2.70
C THR A 275 -12.97 4.71 -1.35
N ILE A 276 -13.81 5.70 -1.00
CA ILE A 276 -14.71 5.60 0.16
C ILE A 276 -16.16 5.50 -0.28
N ILE A 277 -16.94 4.77 0.50
CA ILE A 277 -18.40 4.77 0.40
C ILE A 277 -18.96 5.76 1.43
N CYS A 278 -19.74 6.72 0.94
CA CYS A 278 -20.49 7.71 1.70
C CYS A 278 -21.96 7.28 1.89
N HIS A 279 -22.77 8.15 2.47
CA HIS A 279 -24.20 7.91 2.68
C HIS A 279 -24.91 7.54 1.37
N ALA A 280 -25.90 6.64 1.45
CA ALA A 280 -26.69 6.13 0.31
C ALA A 280 -25.86 5.44 -0.79
N GLY A 281 -24.67 4.92 -0.47
CA GLY A 281 -23.85 4.13 -1.40
C GLY A 281 -23.04 4.97 -2.40
N LEU A 282 -23.05 6.30 -2.27
CA LEU A 282 -22.26 7.19 -3.13
C LEU A 282 -20.76 6.97 -2.90
N GLN A 283 -19.97 6.98 -3.97
CA GLN A 283 -18.53 6.74 -3.90
C GLN A 283 -17.73 8.01 -4.20
N VAL A 284 -16.69 8.24 -3.39
CA VAL A 284 -15.67 9.27 -3.65
C VAL A 284 -14.34 8.56 -3.82
N THR A 285 -13.63 8.87 -4.90
CA THR A 285 -12.34 8.26 -5.22
C THR A 285 -11.29 9.35 -5.37
N GLU A 286 -10.13 9.13 -4.75
CA GLU A 286 -8.96 10.01 -4.86
C GLU A 286 -7.71 9.18 -5.17
N GLY A 287 -6.86 9.73 -6.03
CA GLY A 287 -5.59 9.14 -6.42
C GLY A 287 -4.41 9.95 -5.88
N THR A 288 -3.44 9.27 -5.26
CA THR A 288 -2.16 9.88 -4.86
C THR A 288 -1.03 9.21 -5.63
N GLU A 289 -0.27 9.99 -6.40
CA GLU A 289 0.89 9.47 -7.14
C GLU A 289 2.13 9.42 -6.23
N ILE A 290 2.82 8.28 -6.24
CA ILE A 290 4.07 8.04 -5.52
C ILE A 290 5.15 7.69 -6.54
N ASP A 291 6.14 8.56 -6.72
CA ASP A 291 7.33 8.27 -7.54
C ASP A 291 8.20 7.23 -6.82
N ILE A 292 8.59 6.15 -7.50
CA ILE A 292 9.43 5.10 -6.91
C ILE A 292 10.93 5.38 -7.07
N GLY A 293 11.33 6.58 -7.50
CA GLY A 293 12.70 7.08 -7.47
C GLY A 293 13.63 6.52 -8.55
N LEU A 294 13.08 5.85 -9.56
CA LEU A 294 13.86 5.18 -10.60
C LEU A 294 14.83 6.13 -11.31
N GLY A 295 14.36 7.32 -11.69
CA GLY A 295 15.19 8.32 -12.35
C GLY A 295 16.35 8.81 -11.50
N GLN A 296 16.20 8.88 -10.17
CA GLN A 296 17.28 9.24 -9.26
C GLN A 296 18.28 8.09 -9.10
N ALA A 297 17.78 6.85 -8.99
CA ALA A 297 18.63 5.66 -8.88
C ALA A 297 19.50 5.46 -10.13
N ILE A 298 18.93 5.64 -11.34
CA ILE A 298 19.68 5.57 -12.60
C ILE A 298 20.76 6.67 -12.66
N LYS A 299 20.43 7.91 -12.24
CA LYS A 299 21.41 9.01 -12.22
C LYS A 299 22.59 8.73 -11.28
N LEU A 300 22.32 8.17 -10.09
CA LEU A 300 23.37 7.82 -9.12
C LEU A 300 24.32 6.73 -9.63
N ARG A 301 23.83 5.84 -10.49
CA ARG A 301 24.66 4.83 -11.16
C ARG A 301 25.70 5.45 -12.10
N GLY A 302 25.43 6.62 -12.67
CA GLY A 302 26.37 7.39 -13.52
C GLY A 302 26.70 6.78 -14.88
N GLU A 303 26.24 5.56 -15.16
CA GLU A 303 26.47 4.84 -16.41
C GLU A 303 25.29 4.98 -17.38
N ALA A 304 25.60 5.18 -18.66
CA ALA A 304 24.60 5.20 -19.72
C ALA A 304 24.01 3.79 -19.92
N ILE A 305 22.67 3.69 -19.88
CA ILE A 305 21.95 2.44 -20.11
C ILE A 305 21.59 2.34 -21.59
N ARG A 306 21.94 1.22 -22.23
CA ARG A 306 21.60 0.92 -23.62
C ARG A 306 20.44 -0.07 -23.66
N ILE A 307 19.42 0.23 -24.46
CA ILE A 307 18.29 -0.67 -24.68
C ILE A 307 18.66 -1.61 -25.85
N PRO A 308 18.48 -2.94 -25.71
CA PRO A 308 18.73 -3.87 -26.80
C PRO A 308 17.88 -3.54 -28.03
N PHE A 309 18.49 -3.60 -29.22
CA PHE A 309 17.88 -3.28 -30.51
C PHE A 309 17.92 -4.51 -31.45
N THR A 310 17.11 -5.52 -31.15
CA THR A 310 17.05 -6.77 -31.94
C THR A 310 15.77 -7.53 -31.61
N ALA A 311 15.21 -8.27 -32.57
CA ALA A 311 14.02 -9.08 -32.35
C ALA A 311 14.22 -10.27 -31.38
N ASP A 312 15.46 -10.78 -31.26
CA ASP A 312 15.78 -12.04 -30.55
C ASP A 312 16.47 -11.87 -29.19
N CYS A 313 16.77 -10.64 -28.75
CA CYS A 313 17.45 -10.44 -27.47
C CYS A 313 16.51 -10.46 -26.27
N GLN A 314 17.09 -10.85 -25.13
CA GLN A 314 16.47 -10.65 -23.83
C GLN A 314 16.32 -9.15 -23.55
N PRO A 315 15.14 -8.70 -23.08
CA PRO A 315 14.94 -7.34 -22.59
C PRO A 315 15.94 -6.97 -21.50
N ILE A 316 16.33 -5.69 -21.43
CA ILE A 316 17.16 -5.19 -20.32
C ILE A 316 16.27 -4.95 -19.10
N ASP A 317 16.61 -5.54 -17.95
CA ASP A 317 15.87 -5.36 -16.69
C ASP A 317 16.46 -4.22 -15.85
N ILE A 318 15.87 -3.04 -15.97
CA ILE A 318 16.27 -1.85 -15.21
C ILE A 318 15.98 -2.06 -13.72
N GLY A 319 14.90 -2.76 -13.40
CA GLY A 319 14.51 -3.05 -12.03
C GLY A 319 15.58 -3.86 -11.29
N GLU A 320 16.10 -4.90 -11.94
CA GLU A 320 17.22 -5.69 -11.43
C GLU A 320 18.51 -4.84 -11.32
N MET A 321 18.85 -4.08 -12.38
CA MET A 321 20.07 -3.27 -12.44
C MET A 321 20.23 -2.26 -11.29
N ILE A 322 19.11 -1.72 -10.79
CA ILE A 322 19.11 -0.76 -9.68
C ILE A 322 18.63 -1.38 -8.36
N ASN A 323 18.42 -2.70 -8.31
CA ASN A 323 17.87 -3.42 -7.17
C ASN A 323 16.54 -2.80 -6.66
N LEU A 324 15.61 -2.52 -7.58
CA LEU A 324 14.33 -1.89 -7.29
C LEU A 324 13.49 -2.77 -6.35
N ARG A 325 13.36 -2.36 -5.08
CA ARG A 325 12.48 -3.03 -4.10
C ARG A 325 11.74 -2.00 -3.27
N ILE A 326 10.46 -2.25 -3.06
CA ILE A 326 9.54 -1.38 -2.33
C ILE A 326 9.21 -2.08 -1.01
N GLY A 327 9.27 -1.39 0.11
CA GLY A 327 9.15 -2.03 1.43
C GLY A 327 8.72 -1.08 2.54
N LEU A 328 8.18 -1.64 3.61
CA LEU A 328 7.87 -0.92 4.85
C LEU A 328 9.11 -0.76 5.73
N GLN A 329 10.07 -1.69 5.65
CA GLN A 329 11.27 -1.71 6.48
C GLN A 329 12.54 -1.41 5.68
N SER A 330 12.66 -1.96 4.47
CA SER A 330 13.85 -1.80 3.66
C SER A 330 13.50 -1.58 2.20
N THR A 331 13.95 -0.45 1.66
CA THR A 331 13.87 -0.18 0.22
C THR A 331 15.20 -0.59 -0.40
N GLY A 332 15.16 -1.37 -1.48
CA GLY A 332 16.36 -1.98 -2.07
C GLY A 332 17.29 -0.99 -2.79
N PHE A 333 16.90 0.27 -2.86
CA PHE A 333 17.53 1.31 -3.66
C PHE A 333 17.69 2.62 -2.86
N PRO A 334 18.64 3.49 -3.23
CA PRO A 334 19.13 4.59 -2.38
C PRO A 334 18.18 5.80 -2.22
N GLN A 335 16.89 5.67 -2.53
CA GLN A 335 15.94 6.77 -2.31
C GLN A 335 15.54 6.82 -0.83
N GLN A 336 15.71 7.99 -0.21
CA GLN A 336 15.06 8.27 1.07
C GLN A 336 13.55 8.43 0.82
N TRP A 337 12.76 7.52 1.36
CA TRP A 337 11.31 7.62 1.32
C TRP A 337 10.85 8.84 2.11
N THR A 338 10.12 9.72 1.46
CA THR A 338 9.51 10.90 2.08
C THR A 338 8.43 10.47 3.07
N SER A 339 8.05 11.38 3.97
CA SER A 339 6.94 11.13 4.92
C SER A 339 5.61 10.77 4.24
N VAL A 340 5.42 11.17 2.97
CA VAL A 340 4.24 10.79 2.17
C VAL A 340 4.35 9.33 1.71
N GLN A 341 5.55 8.89 1.33
CA GLN A 341 5.81 7.51 0.91
C GLN A 341 5.78 6.52 2.08
N SER A 342 6.15 6.95 3.30
CA SER A 342 6.06 6.09 4.50
C SER A 342 4.62 5.70 4.91
N GLU A 343 3.62 6.35 4.32
CA GLU A 343 2.19 6.04 4.48
C GLU A 343 1.68 5.02 3.44
N PHE A 344 2.53 4.58 2.49
CA PHE A 344 2.20 3.55 1.50
C PHE A 344 1.92 2.20 2.13
N THR A 345 0.95 1.46 1.58
CA THR A 345 0.51 0.16 2.10
C THR A 345 0.02 -0.75 0.98
N HIS A 346 -0.20 -2.02 1.31
CA HIS A 346 -0.75 -3.02 0.40
C HIS A 346 -2.20 -2.70 0.00
N SER A 347 -2.68 -3.32 -1.08
CA SER A 347 -4.08 -3.23 -1.48
C SER A 347 -4.96 -3.91 -0.41
N PHE A 348 -5.97 -3.21 0.08
CA PHE A 348 -6.92 -3.76 1.04
C PHE A 348 -8.32 -3.18 0.83
N GLN A 349 -9.32 -3.90 1.33
CA GLN A 349 -10.70 -3.43 1.36
C GLN A 349 -11.31 -3.77 2.71
N ILE A 350 -11.99 -2.77 3.27
CA ILE A 350 -12.87 -2.90 4.42
C ILE A 350 -14.24 -2.30 4.07
N TYR A 351 -15.16 -2.30 5.02
CA TYR A 351 -16.57 -1.94 4.83
C TYR A 351 -16.81 -0.74 3.90
N ASN A 352 -16.18 0.41 4.16
CA ASN A 352 -16.40 1.65 3.42
C ASN A 352 -15.12 2.29 2.88
N VAL A 353 -13.99 1.57 2.90
CA VAL A 353 -12.70 2.03 2.35
C VAL A 353 -12.11 0.91 1.49
N ARG A 354 -11.73 1.25 0.26
CA ARG A 354 -10.92 0.42 -0.62
C ARG A 354 -9.65 1.17 -0.97
N VAL A 355 -8.50 0.52 -0.82
CA VAL A 355 -7.20 1.00 -1.30
C VAL A 355 -6.71 0.03 -2.36
N SER A 356 -6.44 0.57 -3.55
CA SER A 356 -5.97 -0.16 -4.74
C SER A 356 -4.88 0.64 -5.43
N HIS A 357 -4.18 0.03 -6.39
CA HIS A 357 -3.01 0.63 -6.99
C HIS A 357 -3.00 0.50 -8.50
N GLN A 358 -2.36 1.47 -9.16
CA GLN A 358 -1.98 1.41 -10.56
C GLN A 358 -0.50 1.76 -10.70
N LEU A 359 0.16 1.16 -11.67
CA LEU A 359 1.49 1.54 -12.09
C LEU A 359 1.39 2.47 -13.30
N LYS A 360 2.06 3.61 -13.25
CA LYS A 360 2.18 4.56 -14.36
C LYS A 360 3.65 4.70 -14.71
N TRP A 361 3.99 4.65 -15.99
CA TRP A 361 5.38 4.79 -16.44
C TRP A 361 5.51 5.82 -17.56
N SER A 362 6.72 6.35 -17.67
CA SER A 362 7.20 7.10 -18.83
C SER A 362 8.63 6.70 -19.14
N VAL A 363 8.87 6.30 -20.38
CA VAL A 363 10.18 5.91 -20.89
C VAL A 363 10.57 6.90 -21.98
N GLN A 364 11.78 7.43 -21.89
CA GLN A 364 12.37 8.28 -22.92
C GLN A 364 13.68 7.68 -23.37
N GLY A 365 13.80 7.46 -24.68
CA GLY A 365 15.05 7.01 -25.30
C GLY A 365 15.52 7.96 -26.40
N GLU A 366 16.72 7.69 -26.90
CA GLU A 366 17.36 8.43 -27.97
C GLU A 366 18.01 7.45 -28.96
N ILE A 367 17.75 7.67 -30.24
CA ILE A 367 18.37 6.94 -31.36
C ILE A 367 18.91 7.98 -32.33
N ALA A 368 20.21 7.88 -32.66
CA ALA A 368 20.85 8.77 -33.62
C ALA A 368 20.64 10.28 -33.33
N GLY A 369 20.59 10.65 -32.05
CA GLY A 369 20.38 12.01 -31.56
C GLY A 369 18.94 12.50 -31.57
N GLU A 370 17.99 11.69 -32.02
CA GLU A 370 16.56 11.98 -31.99
C GLU A 370 15.89 11.25 -30.82
N ARG A 371 15.00 11.95 -30.11
CA ARG A 371 14.36 11.44 -28.89
C ARG A 371 12.97 10.92 -29.16
N PHE A 372 12.62 9.82 -28.52
CA PHE A 372 11.26 9.28 -28.47
C PHE A 372 10.82 9.18 -27.00
N LYS A 373 9.51 9.25 -26.75
CA LYS A 373 8.94 9.18 -25.41
C LYS A 373 7.61 8.45 -25.45
N GLU A 374 7.49 7.46 -24.60
CA GLU A 374 6.27 6.68 -24.42
C GLU A 374 5.81 6.72 -22.97
N THR A 375 4.51 6.56 -22.77
CA THR A 375 3.86 6.53 -21.45
C THR A 375 2.77 5.49 -21.42
N GLY A 376 2.53 4.90 -20.26
CA GLY A 376 1.40 4.01 -20.06
C GLY A 376 1.01 3.88 -18.60
N THR A 377 -0.10 3.17 -18.39
CA THR A 377 -0.65 2.84 -17.08
C THR A 377 -1.14 1.40 -17.11
N SER A 378 -0.99 0.69 -15.99
CA SER A 378 -1.48 -0.68 -15.81
C SER A 378 -1.95 -0.88 -14.37
N ASP A 379 -2.96 -1.72 -14.18
CA ASP A 379 -3.43 -2.09 -12.83
C ASP A 379 -2.34 -2.84 -12.06
N LEU A 380 -2.22 -2.55 -10.77
CA LEU A 380 -1.19 -3.11 -9.90
C LEU A 380 -1.80 -3.65 -8.61
N LEU A 381 -1.55 -4.94 -8.32
CA LEU A 381 -1.86 -5.51 -7.02
C LEU A 381 -0.62 -5.43 -6.12
N VAL A 382 -0.73 -4.66 -5.03
CA VAL A 382 0.32 -4.58 -4.00
C VAL A 382 -0.03 -5.53 -2.87
N LEU A 383 0.82 -6.52 -2.64
CA LEU A 383 0.67 -7.54 -1.60
C LEU A 383 1.37 -7.14 -0.30
N ARG A 384 0.89 -7.75 0.79
CA ARG A 384 1.47 -7.63 2.13
C ARG A 384 2.89 -8.21 2.17
N PRO A 385 3.78 -7.67 3.01
CA PRO A 385 5.06 -8.32 3.27
C PRO A 385 4.88 -9.72 3.86
N SER A 386 5.85 -10.58 3.59
CA SER A 386 5.96 -11.90 4.22
C SER A 386 6.50 -11.75 5.65
N ASP A 387 5.95 -12.51 6.60
CA ASP A 387 6.33 -12.49 8.02
C ASP A 387 7.69 -13.18 8.26
N GLY A 388 8.20 -13.95 7.30
CA GLY A 388 9.49 -14.66 7.39
C GLY A 388 9.56 -15.75 8.47
N ARG A 389 8.54 -15.88 9.31
CA ARG A 389 8.36 -16.97 10.27
C ARG A 389 7.99 -18.23 9.49
N GLU A 390 8.87 -19.24 9.50
CA GLU A 390 8.53 -20.59 9.04
C GLU A 390 7.42 -21.14 9.95
N HIS A 391 6.23 -21.37 9.39
CA HIS A 391 5.23 -22.16 10.08
C HIS A 391 5.55 -23.63 9.89
N SER A 392 5.92 -24.32 10.97
CA SER A 392 5.73 -25.76 11.06
C SER A 392 4.25 -26.07 10.83
N GLU A 393 3.95 -27.03 9.97
CA GLU A 393 2.61 -27.48 9.52
C GLU A 393 1.71 -28.07 10.64
N GLN A 394 1.78 -27.57 11.87
CA GLN A 394 1.03 -28.08 13.02
C GLN A 394 -0.24 -27.28 13.36
N GLU A 395 -0.50 -26.15 12.72
CA GLU A 395 -1.71 -25.34 13.03
C GLU A 395 -2.99 -25.80 12.30
N THR A 396 -2.95 -26.84 11.47
CA THR A 396 -4.15 -27.39 10.79
C THR A 396 -4.77 -28.63 11.43
N ASN A 397 -4.22 -29.18 12.52
CA ASN A 397 -4.77 -30.38 13.18
C ASN A 397 -4.92 -30.23 14.71
N SER A 398 -5.40 -29.07 15.18
CA SER A 398 -5.78 -28.91 16.59
C SER A 398 -7.27 -29.20 16.83
N GLN A 399 -7.72 -30.38 16.40
CA GLN A 399 -8.93 -31.04 16.92
C GLN A 399 -8.73 -32.55 16.92
N ASP A 400 -7.73 -33.03 17.67
CA ASP A 400 -7.72 -34.42 18.13
C ASP A 400 -7.66 -34.42 19.65
N VAL A 401 -8.83 -34.62 20.24
CA VAL A 401 -8.98 -34.98 21.64
C VAL A 401 -8.40 -36.39 21.79
N VAL A 402 -7.25 -36.50 22.43
CA VAL A 402 -6.70 -37.79 22.85
C VAL A 402 -7.65 -38.36 23.91
N LEU A 403 -8.40 -39.39 23.54
CA LEU A 403 -8.99 -40.33 24.47
C LEU A 403 -8.21 -41.64 24.37
N GLU A 404 -7.59 -42.03 25.48
CA GLU A 404 -7.04 -43.37 25.69
C GLU A 404 -8.16 -44.41 25.59
N ALA A 405 -8.01 -45.36 24.68
CA ALA A 405 -8.31 -46.80 24.79
C ALA A 405 -8.59 -47.35 23.39
N GLY A 406 -7.91 -48.44 23.05
CA GLY A 406 -7.88 -48.99 21.70
C GLY A 406 -9.20 -49.55 21.20
N GLU A 407 -9.48 -49.30 19.92
CA GLU A 407 -9.85 -50.29 18.89
C GLU A 407 -10.06 -49.55 17.56
N ARG A 408 -9.44 -50.04 16.46
CA ARG A 408 -9.62 -49.46 15.12
C ARG A 408 -10.90 -50.02 14.50
N ILE A 409 -11.93 -49.17 14.36
CA ILE A 409 -13.09 -49.43 13.50
C ILE A 409 -12.98 -48.52 12.26
N PRO A 410 -12.89 -49.06 11.03
CA PRO A 410 -12.93 -48.23 9.84
C PRO A 410 -14.39 -47.83 9.54
N LEU A 411 -14.74 -46.57 9.83
CA LEU A 411 -16.05 -46.03 9.46
C LEU A 411 -16.03 -45.51 8.01
N ARG A 412 -16.81 -46.19 7.18
CA ARG A 412 -17.26 -45.76 5.85
C ARG A 412 -17.78 -44.32 5.91
N GLN A 413 -17.29 -43.48 4.99
CA GLN A 413 -17.90 -42.19 4.70
C GLN A 413 -19.27 -42.42 4.06
N ASP A 414 -20.34 -42.08 4.77
CA ASP A 414 -21.68 -41.94 4.22
C ASP A 414 -22.13 -40.49 4.45
N SER A 415 -22.00 -39.68 3.41
CA SER A 415 -22.20 -38.24 3.40
C SER A 415 -23.62 -37.89 2.95
N SER A 416 -24.62 -38.04 3.84
CA SER A 416 -26.02 -37.86 3.41
C SER A 416 -27.03 -37.31 4.44
N TRP A 417 -26.60 -36.63 5.53
CA TRP A 417 -27.58 -36.15 6.55
C TRP A 417 -27.47 -34.71 7.08
N ILE A 418 -26.68 -33.81 6.49
CA ILE A 418 -26.74 -32.39 6.86
C ILE A 418 -27.18 -31.56 5.65
N ARG A 419 -28.49 -31.29 5.57
CA ARG A 419 -29.01 -30.21 4.73
C ARG A 419 -29.08 -28.94 5.60
N PRO A 420 -28.32 -27.88 5.29
CA PRO A 420 -28.56 -26.57 5.90
C PRO A 420 -29.95 -26.04 5.49
N PRO A 421 -30.61 -25.21 6.32
CA PRO A 421 -31.81 -24.49 5.90
C PRO A 421 -31.49 -23.60 4.69
N ALA A 422 -32.51 -23.33 3.87
CA ALA A 422 -32.37 -22.50 2.67
C ALA A 422 -31.76 -21.12 3.00
N GLU A 423 -30.78 -20.72 2.20
CA GLU A 423 -30.10 -19.43 2.25
C GLU A 423 -31.10 -18.28 2.03
N GLU A 424 -31.38 -17.49 3.08
CA GLU A 424 -31.85 -16.13 2.88
C GLU A 424 -30.66 -15.28 2.42
N GLN A 425 -30.66 -14.95 1.14
CA GLN A 425 -29.61 -14.23 0.44
C GLN A 425 -29.63 -12.75 0.86
N LEU A 426 -28.57 -12.29 1.54
CA LEU A 426 -28.44 -10.93 2.08
C LEU A 426 -27.21 -10.16 1.54
N PRO A 427 -27.26 -8.81 1.51
CA PRO A 427 -26.51 -8.01 0.55
C PRO A 427 -25.02 -7.73 0.89
N SER A 428 -24.13 -7.99 -0.07
CA SER A 428 -22.69 -7.69 -0.20
C SER A 428 -22.35 -6.26 -0.67
N PHE A 429 -21.06 -5.91 -0.86
CA PHE A 429 -20.62 -4.65 -1.53
C PHE A 429 -21.28 -4.46 -2.90
N SER A 430 -21.42 -5.56 -3.64
CA SER A 430 -22.15 -5.61 -4.91
C SER A 430 -23.64 -5.34 -4.71
N ASP A 431 -24.18 -5.64 -3.54
CA ASP A 431 -25.60 -5.45 -3.25
C ASP A 431 -25.90 -4.06 -2.66
N ALA A 432 -24.98 -3.42 -1.94
CA ALA A 432 -25.04 -1.98 -1.66
C ALA A 432 -24.98 -1.16 -2.98
N GLN A 433 -24.21 -1.65 -3.95
CA GLN A 433 -24.18 -1.11 -5.31
C GLN A 433 -25.51 -1.34 -6.06
N ARG A 434 -26.16 -2.51 -5.90
CA ARG A 434 -27.49 -2.79 -6.47
C ARG A 434 -28.62 -1.99 -5.81
N GLU A 435 -28.55 -1.76 -4.51
CA GLU A 435 -29.58 -1.05 -3.75
C GLU A 435 -29.60 0.44 -4.10
N GLY A 436 -28.43 1.05 -4.32
CA GLY A 436 -28.32 2.40 -4.90
C GLY A 436 -28.90 2.51 -6.31
N SER A 437 -28.76 1.48 -7.15
CA SER A 437 -29.36 1.45 -8.49
C SER A 437 -30.89 1.31 -8.47
N ARG A 438 -31.46 0.63 -7.47
CA ARG A 438 -32.92 0.46 -7.32
C ARG A 438 -33.63 1.75 -6.89
N VAL A 439 -32.97 2.59 -6.08
CA VAL A 439 -33.53 3.88 -5.65
C VAL A 439 -33.55 4.92 -6.79
N GLY A 440 -32.67 4.79 -7.79
CA GLY A 440 -32.62 5.67 -8.96
C GLY A 440 -33.72 5.46 -10.01
N MET A 441 -34.43 4.32 -10.00
CA MET A 441 -35.54 4.03 -10.93
C MET A 441 -36.93 4.38 -10.40
N ALA A 442 -37.07 4.70 -9.10
CA ALA A 442 -38.37 5.00 -8.48
C ALA A 442 -38.74 6.49 -8.48
N ARG A 443 -37.99 7.34 -9.21
CA ARG A 443 -38.34 8.74 -9.47
C ARG A 443 -38.08 9.09 -10.94
N SER A 444 -39.03 8.70 -11.79
CA SER A 444 -39.36 9.40 -13.03
C SER A 444 -40.87 9.58 -13.11
#